data_AF-A0A382YN79-F1
#
_entry.id   AF-A0A382YN79-F1
#
_cell.length_a   1.000
_cell.length_b   1.000
_cell.length_c   1.000
_cell.angle_alpha   90.00
_cell.angle_beta   90.00
_cell.angle_gamma   90.00
#
_symmetry.space_group_name_H-M   'P 1'
#
loop_
_entity.id
_entity.type
_entity.pdbx_description
1 polymer ?
#
loop_
_entity_poly.entity_id
_entity_poly.type
_entity_poly.pdbx_seq_one_letter_code
_entity_poly.pdbx_strand_id
1 'polypeptide(L)' 'MRFVIQWLGFALLVSCCVAAQARVYLGNEVLAMRGYEPLRGKRVGLLTNPSGVDGRGRSVIDILHKSPKVNLVALFGA' A
#
# COMPACT_ATOMS: atom_id res chain seq x y z
N MET A 1 -41.47 -1.45 -24.57
CA MET A 1 -41.29 -0.82 -23.25
C MET A 1 -40.88 -1.81 -22.14
N ARG A 2 -41.46 -3.02 -22.05
CA ARG A 2 -41.10 -4.04 -21.04
C ARG A 2 -39.65 -4.56 -21.14
N PHE A 3 -39.11 -4.75 -22.35
CA PHE A 3 -37.74 -5.19 -22.55
C PHE A 3 -36.71 -4.16 -22.03
N VAL A 4 -36.89 -2.87 -22.35
CA VAL A 4 -35.97 -1.80 -21.90
C VAL A 4 -35.85 -1.74 -20.37
N ILE A 5 -36.95 -1.96 -19.65
CA ILE A 5 -36.97 -2.02 -18.18
C ILE A 5 -36.22 -3.26 -17.65
N GLN A 6 -36.32 -4.40 -18.33
CA GLN A 6 -35.57 -5.62 -17.98
C GLN A 6 -34.06 -5.47 -18.24
N TRP A 7 -33.66 -4.82 -19.33
CA TRP A 7 -32.24 -4.56 -19.64
C TRP A 7 -31.63 -3.52 -18.69
N LEU A 8 -32.36 -2.47 -18.32
CA LEU A 8 -31.95 -1.51 -17.28
C LEU A 8 -31.85 -2.15 -15.89
N GLY A 9 -32.78 -3.03 -15.53
CA GLY A 9 -32.74 -3.79 -14.28
C GLY A 9 -31.55 -4.76 -14.21
N PHE A 10 -31.22 -5.42 -15.33
CA PHE A 10 -30.06 -6.30 -15.43
C PHE A 10 -28.73 -5.53 -15.31
N ALA A 11 -28.63 -4.35 -15.94
CA ALA A 11 -27.45 -3.49 -15.82
C ALA A 11 -27.23 -2.98 -14.38
N LEU A 12 -28.32 -2.66 -13.66
CA LEU A 12 -28.23 -2.22 -12.26
C LEU A 12 -27.77 -3.36 -11.32
N LEU A 13 -28.20 -4.60 -11.58
CA LEU A 13 -27.80 -5.79 -10.82
C LEU A 13 -26.32 -6.13 -11.02
N VAL A 14 -25.80 -6.01 -12.24
CA VAL A 14 -24.37 -6.23 -12.53
C VAL A 14 -23.50 -5.17 -11.83
N SER A 15 -23.97 -3.92 -11.74
CA SER A 15 -23.23 -2.86 -11.05
C SER A 15 -23.10 -3.06 -9.53
N CYS A 16 -24.00 -3.81 -8.90
CA CYS A 16 -23.96 -4.06 -7.45
C CYS A 16 -22.98 -5.20 -7.08
N CYS A 17 -22.71 -6.13 -8.01
CA CYS A 17 -21.83 -7.27 -7.76
C CYS A 17 -20.33 -6.93 -7.79
N VAL A 18 -19.94 -5.78 -8.34
CA VAL A 18 -18.56 -5.28 -8.24
C VAL A 18 -18.39 -4.58 -6.89
N ALA A 19 -18.54 -5.33 -5.81
CA ALA A 19 -18.15 -4.87 -4.50
C ALA A 19 -16.64 -4.59 -4.54
N ALA A 20 -16.25 -3.32 -4.42
CA ALA A 20 -14.85 -2.92 -4.41
C ALA A 20 -14.12 -3.65 -3.28
N GLN A 21 -13.18 -4.52 -3.64
CA GLN A 21 -12.41 -5.28 -2.67
C GLN A 21 -11.57 -4.31 -1.84
N ALA A 22 -11.73 -4.35 -0.52
CA ALA A 22 -11.03 -3.45 0.38
C ALA A 22 -9.51 -3.63 0.22
N ARG A 23 -8.83 -2.57 -0.22
CA ARG A 23 -7.38 -2.60 -0.40
C ARG A 23 -6.69 -2.63 0.95
N VAL A 24 -5.83 -3.63 1.16
CA VAL A 24 -4.91 -3.67 2.29
C VAL A 24 -3.69 -2.82 1.95
N TYR A 25 -3.26 -1.99 2.92
CA TYR A 25 -1.99 -1.28 2.86
C TYR A 25 -0.99 -1.97 3.79
N LEU A 26 0.21 -2.22 3.28
CA LEU A 26 1.29 -2.81 4.05
C LEU A 26 1.79 -1.80 5.11
N GLY A 27 2.44 -2.30 6.17
CA GLY A 27 2.91 -1.45 7.28
C GLY A 27 3.89 -0.36 6.83
N ASN A 28 4.76 -0.66 5.88
CA ASN A 28 5.67 0.31 5.24
C ASN A 28 4.92 1.41 4.46
N GLU A 29 3.83 1.07 3.76
CA GLU A 29 2.98 2.03 3.05
C GLU A 29 2.25 2.93 4.03
N VAL A 30 1.68 2.39 5.11
CA VAL A 30 1.03 3.17 6.16
C VAL A 30 2.04 4.12 6.83
N LEU A 31 3.27 3.66 7.07
CA LEU A 31 4.33 4.49 7.63
C LEU A 31 4.68 5.66 6.69
N ALA A 32 4.76 5.40 5.39
CA ALA A 32 4.98 6.43 4.38
C ALA A 32 3.81 7.42 4.28
N MET A 33 2.56 6.94 4.32
CA MET A 33 1.35 7.78 4.34
C MET A 33 1.30 8.70 5.56
N ARG A 34 1.79 8.23 6.70
CA ARG A 34 1.94 9.03 7.93
C ARG A 34 3.19 9.91 7.92
N GLY A 35 3.85 10.07 6.77
CA GLY A 35 5.01 10.94 6.60
C GLY A 35 6.25 10.48 7.37
N TYR A 36 6.32 9.20 7.76
CA TYR A 36 7.38 8.65 8.61
C TYR A 36 7.49 9.32 9.99
N GLU A 37 6.44 9.97 10.49
CA GLU A 37 6.45 10.71 11.78
C GLU A 37 7.10 9.94 12.95
N PRO A 38 6.81 8.64 13.17
CA PRO A 38 7.46 7.88 14.25
C PRO A 38 8.98 7.78 14.14
N LEU A 39 9.54 7.95 12.94
CA LEU A 39 10.98 7.84 12.66
C LEU A 39 11.71 9.19 12.67
N ARG A 40 10.99 10.31 12.78
CA ARG A 40 11.56 11.65 12.60
C ARG A 40 12.66 11.93 13.62
N GLY A 41 13.82 12.38 13.12
CA GLY A 41 15.00 12.71 13.92
C GLY A 41 15.75 11.50 14.51
N LYS A 42 15.32 10.27 14.21
CA LYS A 42 15.97 9.05 14.72
C LYS A 42 16.96 8.50 13.71
N ARG A 43 18.01 7.85 14.21
CA ARG A 43 18.87 6.96 13.43
C ARG A 43 18.17 5.60 13.33
N VAL A 44 17.81 5.19 12.13
CA VAL A 44 16.97 4.00 11.88
C VAL A 44 17.84 2.84 11.40
N GLY A 45 17.75 1.70 12.06
CA GLY A 45 18.21 0.43 11.54
C GLY A 45 17.03 -0.36 10.97
N LEU A 46 17.19 -0.96 9.79
CA LEU A 46 16.16 -1.77 9.14
C LEU A 46 16.54 -3.25 9.20
N LEU A 47 15.73 -4.05 9.92
CA LEU A 47 15.76 -5.51 9.84
C LEU A 47 14.81 -5.97 8.73
N THR A 48 15.33 -6.68 7.73
CA THR A 48 14.53 -7.09 6.57
C THR A 48 15.14 -8.29 5.84
N ASN A 49 14.41 -8.80 4.85
CA ASN A 49 14.82 -9.84 3.93
C ASN A 49 14.20 -9.57 2.53
N PRO A 50 14.40 -10.42 1.52
CA PRO A 50 13.88 -10.16 0.17
C PRO A 50 12.36 -9.96 0.06
N SER A 51 11.55 -10.39 1.05
CA SER A 51 10.10 -10.15 1.03
C SER A 51 9.70 -8.74 1.50
N GLY A 52 10.64 -7.96 2.04
CA GLY A 52 10.44 -6.59 2.49
C GLY A 52 10.25 -5.60 1.34
N VAL A 53 9.07 -5.66 0.69
CA VAL A 53 8.68 -4.80 -0.43
C VAL A 53 7.36 -4.06 -0.16
N ASP A 54 7.07 -3.02 -0.92
CA ASP A 54 5.75 -2.37 -0.93
C ASP A 54 4.74 -3.08 -1.86
N GLY A 55 3.51 -2.56 -1.96
CA GLY A 55 2.48 -3.12 -2.84
C GLY A 55 2.80 -3.05 -4.35
N ARG A 56 3.95 -2.46 -4.73
CA ARG A 56 4.46 -2.42 -6.11
C ARG A 56 5.72 -3.25 -6.29
N GLY A 57 6.11 -4.03 -5.27
CA GLY A 57 7.33 -4.85 -5.31
C GLY A 57 8.62 -4.05 -5.14
N ARG A 58 8.57 -2.79 -4.68
CA ARG A 58 9.77 -1.98 -4.45
C ARG A 58 10.36 -2.30 -3.08
N SER A 59 11.66 -2.51 -3.02
CA SER A 59 12.39 -2.78 -1.78
C SER A 59 12.21 -1.66 -0.74
N VAL A 60 11.91 -2.03 0.50
CA VAL A 60 11.82 -1.08 1.62
C VAL A 60 13.18 -0.43 1.91
N ILE A 61 14.29 -1.13 1.62
CA ILE A 61 15.65 -0.57 1.70
C ILE A 61 15.72 0.69 0.83
N ASP A 62 15.33 0.57 -0.45
CA ASP A 62 15.39 1.67 -1.41
C ASP A 62 14.42 2.80 -1.05
N ILE A 63 13.22 2.45 -0.61
CA ILE A 63 12.18 3.43 -0.23
C ILE A 63 12.67 4.29 0.93
N LEU A 64 13.22 3.67 1.98
CA LEU A 64 13.69 4.40 3.15
C LEU A 64 15.00 5.15 2.86
N HIS A 65 15.92 4.56 2.11
CA HIS A 65 17.19 5.21 1.75
C HIS A 65 16.99 6.46 0.88
N LYS A 66 16.02 6.43 -0.05
CA LYS A 66 15.70 7.59 -0.91
C LYS A 66 14.85 8.66 -0.23
N SER A 67 14.29 8.39 0.96
CA SER A 67 13.43 9.33 1.66
C SER A 67 14.27 10.31 2.48
N PRO A 68 14.20 11.63 2.21
CA PRO A 68 14.91 12.62 3.04
C PRO A 68 14.34 12.74 4.46
N LYS A 69 13.18 12.11 4.73
CA LYS A 69 12.52 12.11 6.03
C LYS A 69 13.03 11.03 6.98
N VAL A 70 13.86 10.11 6.51
CA VAL A 70 14.34 8.95 7.27
C VAL A 70 15.86 8.91 7.22
N ASN A 71 16.50 8.89 8.39
CA ASN A 71 17.94 8.70 8.50
C ASN A 71 18.25 7.21 8.69
N LEU A 72 18.25 6.46 7.59
CA LEU A 72 18.58 5.03 7.57
C LEU A 72 20.10 4.84 7.69
N VAL A 73 20.55 4.19 8.77
CA VAL A 73 21.99 4.09 9.11
C VAL A 73 22.53 2.66 9.15
N ALA A 74 21.66 1.65 9.17
CA ALA A 74 22.07 0.25 9.24
C ALA A 74 21.04 -0.68 8.61
N LEU A 75 21.52 -1.81 8.09
CA LEU A 75 20.70 -2.91 7.57
C LEU A 75 21.05 -4.19 8.32
N PHE A 76 20.03 -4.98 8.67
CA PHE A 76 20.16 -6.29 9.29
C PHE A 76 19.39 -7.30 8.43
N GLY A 77 20.03 -8.43 8.10
CA GLY A 77 19.43 -9.51 7.31
C GLY A 77 18.85 -10.62 8.18
N ALA A 78 17.78 -11.26 7.71
CA ALA A 78 17.18 -12.46 8.29
C ALA A 78 16.72 -13.43 7.20
#